data_AF-A0A949E5P6-F1
#
_entry.id   AF-A0A949E5P6-F1
#
_cell.length_a   1.000
_cell.length_b   1.000
_cell.length_c   1.000
_cell.angle_alpha   90.00
_cell.angle_beta   90.00
_cell.angle_gamma   90.00
#
_symmetry.space_group_name_H-M   'P 1'
#
loop_
_entity.id
_entity.type
_entity.pdbx_description
1 polymer ?
#
loop_
_entity_poly.entity_id
_entity_poly.type
_entity_poly.pdbx_seq_one_letter_code
_entity_poly.pdbx_strand_id
1 'polypeptide(L)'
;MTPEKKIEYVKKKIDEIAQISPRGPVHIQLYTLTEYEDGPIILSRYEQKTIIKKLEEDGYIKNVFFQDDGVGVLVEIVSKQTEKKITSVPKNQPIIKLKSLELIAKEIGELDSGQNLIEFLTGCGMDINLIKYPQTKWRMIYDVLLYYASCPKAEDRKMLFKIIEEASHPLMHNGDKKAAEETVKKFNGFLQYNNFFIENGVLWAGEPNGSETAWFDKNGNNYEDTLEVFLTVPKQANKLYVYWNELIKLTKFYFNNKDIQNEEINDVYFEIIKKVEDIIFFQKGCEILREEYKRPFGSLTGCEFEIQKMGLTQDAILVKLYDFLGGITSHSLPDKYTIEGIKKEDIYFFTRMIKYGGKKPEKTSAVQELKNKKQEPIPIILVNEIGIKGLEKGLEAISKTNKENDKPKFPYKLPAGTKWENITIKFEDNENVFIKAKRFEHYTNYKDMGFIGKGNNPEPSEAWVFLRVLSMAKIVGEIVISDQTAKEKYKKQKEFLTEGLQSYFSIDYDPFYPYRSSTEKVGSSYKIKLTLVPPPEQEEDKSDKKDEVKEYLNEQAPQVYDE
;
A
#
# COMPACT_ATOMS: atom_id res chain seq x y z
N MET A 1 -40.16 -7.18 -20.71
CA MET A 1 -39.08 -7.02 -19.71
C MET A 1 -38.25 -8.30 -19.67
N THR A 2 -36.91 -8.21 -19.67
CA THR A 2 -36.05 -9.41 -19.60
C THR A 2 -36.15 -10.07 -18.22
N PRO A 3 -35.80 -11.37 -18.08
CA PRO A 3 -35.80 -12.05 -16.79
C PRO A 3 -35.01 -11.31 -15.69
N GLU A 4 -33.87 -10.71 -16.03
CA GLU A 4 -33.00 -9.99 -15.10
C GLU A 4 -33.70 -8.73 -14.57
N LYS A 5 -34.35 -7.97 -15.45
CA LYS A 5 -35.12 -6.78 -15.06
C LYS A 5 -36.33 -7.15 -14.18
N LYS A 6 -36.92 -8.34 -14.36
CA LYS A 6 -38.00 -8.86 -13.49
C LYS A 6 -37.47 -9.19 -12.09
N ILE A 7 -36.30 -9.83 -12.01
CA ILE A 7 -35.65 -10.12 -10.72
C ILE A 7 -35.29 -8.82 -9.99
N GLU A 8 -34.67 -7.86 -10.68
CA GLU A 8 -34.29 -6.56 -10.12
C GLU A 8 -35.49 -5.76 -9.61
N TYR A 9 -36.58 -5.75 -10.37
CA TYR A 9 -37.84 -5.12 -9.96
C TYR A 9 -38.39 -5.73 -8.66
N VAL A 10 -38.42 -7.07 -8.56
CA VAL A 10 -38.89 -7.75 -7.35
C VAL A 10 -37.96 -7.46 -6.16
N LYS A 11 -36.63 -7.43 -6.35
CA LYS A 11 -35.69 -7.01 -5.30
C LYS A 11 -36.03 -5.63 -4.76
N LYS A 12 -36.21 -4.65 -5.64
CA LYS A 12 -36.54 -3.27 -5.26
C LYS A 12 -37.84 -3.20 -4.43
N LYS A 13 -38.87 -3.95 -4.82
CA LYS A 13 -40.14 -4.00 -4.08
C LYS A 13 -40.00 -4.65 -2.70
N ILE A 14 -39.18 -5.69 -2.59
CA ILE A 14 -38.84 -6.32 -1.31
C ILE A 14 -38.13 -5.30 -0.40
N ASP A 15 -37.14 -4.56 -0.93
CA ASP A 15 -36.42 -3.52 -0.19
C ASP A 15 -37.35 -2.38 0.26
N GLU A 16 -38.27 -1.93 -0.60
CA GLU A 16 -39.27 -0.89 -0.27
C GLU A 16 -40.16 -1.32 0.91
N ILE A 17 -40.66 -2.55 0.91
CA ILE A 17 -41.51 -3.07 2.00
C ILE A 17 -40.68 -3.29 3.28
N ALA A 18 -39.41 -3.71 3.14
CA ALA A 18 -38.49 -3.92 4.26
C ALA A 18 -38.19 -2.63 5.03
N GLN A 19 -38.11 -1.49 4.34
CA GLN A 19 -37.93 -0.19 4.99
C GLN A 19 -39.07 0.15 5.95
N ILE A 20 -40.29 -0.35 5.68
CA ILE A 20 -41.47 -0.13 6.50
C ILE A 20 -41.47 -1.05 7.73
N SER A 21 -40.91 -2.26 7.62
CA SER A 21 -40.85 -3.25 8.70
C SER A 21 -39.43 -3.83 8.85
N PRO A 22 -38.51 -3.10 9.50
CA PRO A 22 -37.08 -3.45 9.55
C PRO A 22 -36.75 -4.66 10.44
N ARG A 23 -37.72 -5.22 11.17
CA ARG A 23 -37.50 -6.38 12.06
C ARG A 23 -38.56 -7.46 11.84
N GLY A 24 -38.12 -8.60 11.32
CA GLY A 24 -38.91 -9.83 11.18
C GLY A 24 -39.20 -10.21 9.72
N PRO A 25 -39.93 -11.32 9.50
CA PRO A 25 -40.37 -11.75 8.19
C PRO A 25 -41.24 -10.68 7.53
N VAL A 26 -40.97 -10.38 6.28
CA VAL A 26 -41.74 -9.46 5.45
C VAL A 26 -42.79 -10.25 4.69
N HIS A 27 -44.05 -9.84 4.81
CA HIS A 27 -45.13 -10.39 3.99
C HIS A 27 -45.21 -9.60 2.68
N ILE A 28 -45.06 -10.30 1.56
CA ILE A 28 -45.13 -9.74 0.22
C ILE A 28 -46.34 -10.33 -0.47
N GLN A 29 -47.23 -9.45 -0.92
CA GLN A 29 -48.32 -9.82 -1.79
C GLN A 29 -47.81 -9.83 -3.24
N LEU A 30 -47.70 -11.02 -3.85
CA LEU A 30 -47.07 -11.15 -5.16
C LEU A 30 -47.86 -10.47 -6.30
N TYR A 31 -49.13 -10.11 -6.06
CA TYR A 31 -49.95 -9.35 -6.99
C TYR A 31 -49.70 -7.84 -6.94
N THR A 32 -49.17 -7.29 -5.85
CA THR A 32 -48.85 -5.84 -5.77
C THR A 32 -47.58 -5.50 -6.56
N LEU A 33 -46.88 -6.52 -7.07
CA LEU A 33 -45.76 -6.40 -8.00
C LEU A 33 -46.19 -6.06 -9.45
N THR A 34 -47.47 -5.78 -9.69
CA THR A 34 -48.00 -5.55 -11.05
C THR A 34 -48.49 -4.12 -11.31
N GLU A 35 -48.30 -3.18 -10.39
CA GLU A 35 -48.82 -1.82 -10.53
C GLU A 35 -47.72 -0.82 -10.94
N TYR A 36 -47.87 -0.28 -12.16
CA TYR A 36 -47.24 0.94 -12.67
C TYR A 36 -48.31 1.75 -13.40
N GLU A 37 -48.15 3.08 -13.43
CA GLU A 37 -48.99 4.00 -14.22
C GLU A 37 -48.97 3.71 -15.74
N ASP A 38 -47.96 2.97 -16.22
CA ASP A 38 -47.76 2.60 -17.64
C ASP A 38 -48.27 1.20 -18.03
N GLY A 39 -49.06 0.54 -17.16
CA GLY A 39 -49.76 -0.72 -17.46
C GLY A 39 -49.15 -1.99 -16.81
N PRO A 40 -49.93 -3.07 -16.65
CA PRO A 40 -49.58 -4.17 -15.76
C PRO A 40 -48.48 -5.05 -16.36
N ILE A 41 -47.31 -5.06 -15.73
CA ILE A 41 -46.33 -6.14 -15.92
C ILE A 41 -46.89 -7.36 -15.21
N ILE A 42 -47.65 -8.18 -15.94
CA ILE A 42 -48.21 -9.42 -15.39
C ILE A 42 -47.05 -10.42 -15.25
N LEU A 43 -46.58 -10.61 -14.01
CA LEU A 43 -45.77 -11.77 -13.66
C LEU A 43 -46.71 -12.95 -13.47
N SER A 44 -46.55 -14.02 -14.24
CA SER A 44 -47.29 -15.26 -14.01
C SER A 44 -46.95 -15.85 -12.63
N ARG A 45 -47.87 -16.63 -12.03
CA ARG A 45 -47.60 -17.35 -10.77
C ARG A 45 -46.33 -18.19 -10.84
N TYR A 46 -46.02 -18.75 -12.01
CA TYR A 46 -44.79 -19.51 -12.26
C TYR A 46 -43.54 -18.62 -12.22
N GLU A 47 -43.59 -17.44 -12.85
CA GLU A 47 -42.48 -16.48 -12.82
C GLU A 47 -42.24 -15.94 -11.42
N GLN A 48 -43.29 -15.62 -10.66
CA GLN A 48 -43.17 -15.17 -9.27
C GLN A 48 -42.44 -16.21 -8.41
N LYS A 49 -42.86 -17.49 -8.48
CA LYS A 49 -42.19 -18.58 -7.77
C LYS A 49 -40.75 -18.77 -8.22
N THR A 50 -40.48 -18.66 -9.52
CA THR A 50 -39.12 -18.79 -10.08
C THR A 50 -38.21 -17.67 -9.61
N ILE A 51 -38.71 -16.43 -9.57
CA ILE A 51 -37.95 -15.27 -9.08
C ILE A 51 -37.67 -15.40 -7.59
N ILE A 52 -38.68 -15.71 -6.76
CA ILE A 52 -38.49 -15.91 -5.32
C ILE A 52 -37.48 -17.01 -5.04
N LYS A 53 -37.59 -18.16 -5.72
CA LYS A 53 -36.62 -19.25 -5.59
C LYS A 53 -35.22 -18.82 -6.01
N LYS A 54 -35.10 -18.04 -7.09
CA LYS A 54 -33.81 -17.50 -7.53
C LYS A 54 -33.21 -16.53 -6.50
N LEU A 55 -34.03 -15.71 -5.86
CA LEU A 55 -33.59 -14.81 -4.79
C LEU A 55 -33.14 -15.56 -3.53
N GLU A 56 -33.80 -16.67 -3.21
CA GLU A 56 -33.39 -17.58 -2.13
C GLU A 56 -32.07 -18.29 -2.46
N GLU A 57 -31.93 -18.83 -3.68
CA GLU A 57 -30.69 -19.45 -4.18
C GLU A 57 -29.52 -18.46 -4.23
N ASP A 58 -29.77 -17.19 -4.57
CA ASP A 58 -28.78 -16.11 -4.56
C ASP A 58 -28.45 -15.60 -3.15
N GLY A 59 -29.07 -16.16 -2.10
CA GLY A 59 -28.87 -15.80 -0.70
C GLY A 59 -29.34 -14.38 -0.36
N TYR A 60 -30.31 -13.85 -1.09
CA TYR A 60 -30.88 -12.51 -0.85
C TYR A 60 -32.08 -12.55 0.11
N ILE A 61 -32.81 -13.66 0.13
CA ILE A 61 -33.90 -13.95 1.08
C ILE A 61 -33.74 -15.37 1.64
N LYS A 62 -34.34 -15.65 2.80
CA LYS A 62 -34.39 -16.97 3.45
C LYS A 62 -35.75 -17.17 4.10
N ASN A 63 -35.99 -18.37 4.63
CA ASN A 63 -37.22 -18.71 5.34
C ASN A 63 -38.48 -18.41 4.51
N VAL A 64 -38.41 -18.72 3.21
CA VAL A 64 -39.50 -18.45 2.26
C VAL A 64 -40.68 -19.37 2.55
N PHE A 65 -41.84 -18.80 2.86
CA PHE A 65 -43.08 -19.52 3.09
C PHE A 65 -44.19 -18.97 2.19
N PHE A 66 -44.69 -19.79 1.27
CA PHE A 66 -45.86 -19.44 0.46
C PHE A 66 -47.13 -19.72 1.26
N GLN A 67 -48.06 -18.76 1.30
CA GLN A 67 -49.36 -18.96 1.91
C GLN A 67 -50.25 -19.87 1.03
N ASP A 68 -51.25 -20.50 1.65
CA ASP A 68 -52.17 -21.43 0.99
C ASP A 68 -53.00 -20.78 -0.13
N ASP A 69 -53.16 -19.45 -0.08
CA ASP A 69 -53.81 -18.68 -1.15
C ASP A 69 -52.99 -18.65 -2.45
N GLY A 70 -51.70 -19.02 -2.39
CA GLY A 70 -50.76 -19.00 -3.50
C GLY A 70 -50.40 -17.59 -3.98
N VAL A 71 -50.70 -16.57 -3.18
CA VAL A 71 -50.63 -15.15 -3.53
C VAL A 71 -49.73 -14.38 -2.55
N GLY A 72 -49.73 -14.76 -1.27
CA GLY A 72 -48.80 -14.22 -0.27
C GLY A 72 -47.52 -15.04 -0.15
N VAL A 73 -46.39 -14.36 0.01
CA VAL A 73 -45.12 -14.98 0.41
C VAL A 73 -44.56 -14.28 1.64
N LEU A 74 -44.25 -15.04 2.67
CA LEU A 74 -43.49 -14.58 3.82
C LEU A 74 -42.01 -14.84 3.54
N VAL A 75 -41.17 -13.83 3.62
CA VAL A 75 -39.71 -13.98 3.41
C VAL A 75 -38.96 -13.24 4.51
N GLU A 76 -37.85 -13.79 4.97
CA GLU A 76 -36.91 -13.04 5.78
C GLU A 76 -35.80 -12.56 4.85
N ILE A 77 -35.60 -11.25 4.75
CA ILE A 77 -34.50 -10.71 3.95
C ILE A 77 -33.22 -11.17 4.62
N VAL A 78 -32.43 -11.96 3.89
CA VAL A 78 -31.04 -12.18 4.24
C VAL A 78 -30.43 -10.85 3.95
N SER A 79 -30.37 -10.00 4.97
CA SER A 79 -29.71 -8.74 4.81
C SER A 79 -28.32 -9.11 4.28
N LYS A 80 -28.10 -8.82 2.99
CA LYS A 80 -26.84 -8.22 2.59
C LYS A 80 -26.82 -6.82 3.25
N GLN A 81 -26.95 -6.76 4.57
CA GLN A 81 -25.78 -6.36 5.31
C GLN A 81 -24.66 -7.17 4.64
N THR A 82 -23.99 -6.55 3.69
CA THR A 82 -22.59 -6.29 3.99
C THR A 82 -22.57 -5.94 5.47
N GLU A 83 -22.45 -6.99 6.29
CA GLU A 83 -21.34 -7.04 7.19
C GLU A 83 -20.10 -6.65 6.33
N LYS A 84 -19.95 -5.37 6.00
CA LYS A 84 -19.00 -4.59 6.77
C LYS A 84 -19.32 -4.89 8.25
N LYS A 85 -18.99 -6.10 8.69
CA LYS A 85 -18.19 -6.27 9.89
C LYS A 85 -17.26 -5.10 9.76
N ILE A 86 -17.38 -4.14 10.67
CA ILE A 86 -16.32 -3.19 10.90
C ILE A 86 -15.08 -4.09 10.94
N THR A 87 -14.38 -4.19 9.81
CA THR A 87 -13.48 -5.31 9.51
C THR A 87 -12.23 -4.98 10.26
N SER A 88 -12.27 -5.20 11.57
CA SER A 88 -11.45 -4.45 12.54
C SER A 88 -11.56 -2.93 12.34
N VAL A 89 -11.30 -2.16 13.40
CA VAL A 89 -10.88 -0.77 13.18
C VAL A 89 -9.67 -0.83 12.23
N PRO A 90 -9.61 0.00 11.17
CA PRO A 90 -8.44 0.04 10.30
C PRO A 90 -7.18 0.09 11.16
N LYS A 91 -6.18 -0.76 10.92
CA LYS A 91 -4.98 -0.87 11.76
C LYS A 91 -4.09 0.39 11.74
N ASN A 92 -4.52 1.46 11.10
CA ASN A 92 -3.80 2.71 11.07
C ASN A 92 -3.93 3.41 12.41
N GLN A 93 -2.85 4.03 12.88
CA GLN A 93 -2.95 4.94 14.01
C GLN A 93 -3.94 6.06 13.66
N PRO A 94 -4.91 6.38 14.54
CA PRO A 94 -5.85 7.45 14.27
C PRO A 94 -5.13 8.80 14.21
N ILE A 95 -5.60 9.70 13.34
CA ILE A 95 -4.98 11.03 13.14
C ILE A 95 -5.03 11.92 14.40
N ILE A 96 -5.98 11.64 15.31
CA ILE A 96 -6.07 12.26 16.64
C ILE A 96 -5.84 11.15 17.67
N LYS A 97 -5.02 11.41 18.70
CA LYS A 97 -4.70 10.43 19.75
C LYS A 97 -5.99 9.91 20.40
N LEU A 98 -6.03 8.61 20.72
CA LEU A 98 -7.21 7.94 21.28
C LEU A 98 -7.75 8.66 22.52
N LYS A 99 -6.86 9.15 23.38
CA LYS A 99 -7.26 9.86 24.60
C LYS A 99 -7.97 11.19 24.32
N SER A 100 -7.50 11.94 23.33
CA SER A 100 -8.13 13.18 22.89
C SER A 100 -9.52 12.91 22.30
N LEU A 101 -9.66 11.86 21.48
CA LEU A 101 -10.96 11.43 20.95
C LEU A 101 -11.94 11.02 22.07
N GLU A 102 -11.47 10.30 23.10
CA GLU A 102 -12.30 9.92 24.25
C GLU A 102 -12.83 11.14 25.02
N LEU A 103 -11.97 12.14 25.25
CA LEU A 103 -12.34 13.36 25.97
C LEU A 103 -13.32 14.22 25.16
N ILE A 104 -13.07 14.39 23.86
CA ILE A 104 -14.00 15.06 22.95
C ILE A 104 -15.35 14.33 22.93
N ALA A 105 -15.34 13.00 22.82
CA ALA A 105 -16.57 12.20 22.81
C ALA A 105 -17.39 12.32 24.10
N LYS A 106 -16.74 12.50 25.26
CA LYS A 106 -17.43 12.76 26.53
C LYS A 106 -18.14 14.10 26.53
N GLU A 107 -17.46 15.16 26.11
CA GLU A 107 -18.05 16.50 26.01
C GLU A 107 -19.24 16.51 25.04
N ILE A 108 -19.10 15.93 23.84
CA ILE A 108 -20.21 15.80 22.88
C ILE A 108 -21.36 14.96 23.47
N GLY A 109 -21.02 13.87 24.17
CA GLY A 109 -21.99 12.98 24.80
C GLY A 109 -22.85 13.67 25.86
N GLU A 110 -22.40 14.77 26.47
CA GLU A 110 -23.16 15.54 27.46
C GLU A 110 -24.06 16.63 26.85
N LEU A 111 -23.90 16.97 25.56
CA LEU A 111 -24.65 18.06 24.92
C LEU A 111 -26.15 17.79 24.84
N ASP A 112 -26.56 16.53 24.62
CA ASP A 112 -27.97 16.21 24.38
C ASP A 112 -28.34 14.77 24.79
N SER A 113 -29.58 14.38 24.51
CA SER A 113 -30.11 13.02 24.61
C SER A 113 -29.49 12.11 23.54
N GLY A 114 -29.51 10.79 23.79
CA GLY A 114 -28.96 9.81 22.84
C GLY A 114 -29.62 9.88 21.46
N GLN A 115 -30.93 10.14 21.40
CA GLN A 115 -31.68 10.25 20.16
C GLN A 115 -31.28 11.50 19.36
N ASN A 116 -31.19 12.66 20.03
CA ASN A 116 -30.77 13.90 19.38
C ASN A 116 -29.31 13.82 18.90
N LEU A 117 -28.44 13.12 19.63
CA LEU A 117 -27.07 12.86 19.18
C LEU A 117 -27.02 11.98 17.92
N ILE A 118 -27.92 11.00 17.79
CA ILE A 118 -28.05 10.21 16.55
C ILE A 118 -28.45 11.11 15.38
N GLU A 119 -29.47 11.95 15.58
CA GLU A 119 -29.94 12.91 14.58
C GLU A 119 -28.86 13.92 14.19
N PHE A 120 -28.10 14.42 15.17
CA PHE A 120 -26.93 15.28 14.96
C PHE A 120 -25.88 14.61 14.06
N LEU A 121 -25.48 13.37 14.37
CA LEU A 121 -24.47 12.66 13.58
C LEU A 121 -24.98 12.36 12.17
N THR A 122 -26.23 11.94 12.02
CA THR A 122 -26.86 11.74 10.70
C THR A 122 -26.97 13.06 9.94
N GLY A 123 -27.26 14.18 10.61
CA GLY A 123 -27.25 15.53 10.03
C GLY A 123 -25.86 15.98 9.55
N CYS A 124 -24.79 15.48 10.18
CA CYS A 124 -23.43 15.66 9.68
C CYS A 124 -23.17 14.89 8.36
N GLY A 125 -24.05 13.96 7.97
CA GLY A 125 -23.94 13.13 6.77
C GLY A 125 -23.36 11.75 7.03
N MET A 126 -23.34 11.31 8.29
CA MET A 126 -22.84 10.00 8.68
C MET A 126 -23.86 8.88 8.40
N ASP A 127 -23.36 7.72 7.98
CA ASP A 127 -24.16 6.50 7.82
C ASP A 127 -24.67 5.98 9.18
N ILE A 128 -25.99 5.85 9.32
CA ILE A 128 -26.66 5.37 10.54
C ILE A 128 -26.17 3.98 10.96
N ASN A 129 -25.69 3.16 10.03
CA ASN A 129 -25.17 1.82 10.31
C ASN A 129 -23.85 1.83 11.10
N LEU A 130 -23.15 2.97 11.15
CA LEU A 130 -21.95 3.13 11.97
C LEU A 130 -22.28 3.40 13.45
N ILE A 131 -23.53 3.73 13.77
CA ILE A 131 -23.96 4.04 15.13
C ILE A 131 -24.33 2.75 15.86
N LYS A 132 -23.61 2.46 16.94
CA LYS A 132 -23.99 1.39 17.87
C LYS A 132 -24.86 1.93 18.98
N TYR A 133 -26.16 1.65 18.92
CA TYR A 133 -27.13 1.99 19.95
C TYR A 133 -28.02 0.77 20.27
N PRO A 134 -28.36 0.49 21.56
CA PRO A 134 -28.09 1.30 22.75
C PRO A 134 -26.68 1.13 23.32
N GLN A 135 -26.02 2.25 23.65
CA GLN A 135 -24.79 2.36 24.43
C GLN A 135 -24.81 3.65 25.26
N THR A 136 -23.81 3.86 26.13
CA THR A 136 -23.65 5.17 26.78
C THR A 136 -23.36 6.24 25.71
N LYS A 137 -23.97 7.43 25.82
CA LYS A 137 -23.87 8.52 24.83
C LYS A 137 -22.45 8.78 24.33
N TRP A 138 -21.50 8.94 25.24
CA TRP A 138 -20.10 9.20 24.87
C TRP A 138 -19.41 8.02 24.18
N ARG A 139 -19.77 6.76 24.46
CA ARG A 139 -19.17 5.59 23.77
C ARG A 139 -19.65 5.50 22.33
N MET A 140 -20.92 5.81 22.10
CA MET A 140 -21.48 5.92 20.75
C MET A 140 -20.74 6.97 19.93
N ILE A 141 -20.49 8.17 20.49
CA ILE A 141 -19.69 9.20 19.83
C ILE A 141 -18.25 8.75 19.63
N TYR A 142 -17.63 8.14 20.64
CA TYR A 142 -16.24 7.68 20.57
C TYR A 142 -16.02 6.66 19.46
N ASP A 143 -16.89 5.66 19.33
CA ASP A 143 -16.79 4.65 18.28
C ASP A 143 -16.85 5.27 16.87
N VAL A 144 -17.69 6.30 16.70
CA VAL A 144 -17.82 7.05 15.44
C VAL A 144 -16.56 7.87 15.15
N LEU A 145 -16.09 8.66 16.12
CA LEU A 145 -14.88 9.47 15.96
C LEU A 145 -13.65 8.58 15.69
N LEU A 146 -13.55 7.46 16.41
CA LEU A 146 -12.47 6.48 16.25
C LEU A 146 -12.47 5.86 14.85
N TYR A 147 -13.65 5.48 14.34
CA TYR A 147 -13.79 4.94 12.98
C TYR A 147 -13.25 5.93 11.94
N TYR A 148 -13.71 7.19 11.98
CA TYR A 148 -13.30 8.20 11.01
C TYR A 148 -11.84 8.64 11.17
N ALA A 149 -11.34 8.75 12.40
CA ALA A 149 -9.95 9.08 12.68
C ALA A 149 -8.96 8.01 12.20
N SER A 150 -9.39 6.74 12.20
CA SER A 150 -8.56 5.61 11.75
C SER A 150 -8.62 5.39 10.23
N CYS A 151 -9.52 6.08 9.52
CA CYS A 151 -9.71 5.88 8.09
C CYS A 151 -8.69 6.68 7.26
N PRO A 152 -8.02 6.06 6.27
CA PRO A 152 -7.02 6.75 5.44
C PRO A 152 -7.65 7.71 4.42
N LYS A 153 -8.93 7.53 4.10
CA LYS A 153 -9.63 8.32 3.08
C LYS A 153 -9.78 9.77 3.53
N ALA A 154 -9.61 10.70 2.59
CA ALA A 154 -9.73 12.11 2.89
C ALA A 154 -11.16 12.44 3.32
N GLU A 155 -12.16 11.91 2.63
CA GLU A 155 -13.59 12.15 2.89
C GLU A 155 -14.01 11.72 4.30
N ASP A 156 -13.49 10.58 4.77
CA ASP A 156 -13.74 10.08 6.12
C ASP A 156 -13.12 11.01 7.19
N ARG A 157 -11.93 11.57 6.92
CA ARG A 157 -11.33 12.59 7.79
C ARG A 157 -12.09 13.90 7.77
N LYS A 158 -12.65 14.32 6.62
CA LYS A 158 -13.55 15.49 6.55
C LYS A 158 -14.76 15.30 7.46
N MET A 159 -15.31 14.09 7.50
CA MET A 159 -16.43 13.76 8.37
C MET A 159 -16.06 13.88 9.85
N LEU A 160 -14.88 13.37 10.26
CA LEU A 160 -14.36 13.56 11.62
C LEU A 160 -14.32 15.04 12.01
N PHE A 161 -13.72 15.87 11.17
CA PHE A 161 -13.55 17.29 11.44
C PHE A 161 -14.88 18.02 11.49
N LYS A 162 -15.78 17.72 10.55
CA LYS A 162 -17.13 18.27 10.54
C LYS A 162 -17.89 17.95 11.85
N ILE A 163 -17.82 16.72 12.36
CA ILE A 163 -18.48 16.36 13.62
C ILE A 163 -17.95 17.20 14.78
N ILE A 164 -16.62 17.36 14.88
CA ILE A 164 -15.98 18.13 15.96
C ILE A 164 -16.34 19.62 15.86
N GLU A 165 -16.32 20.19 14.65
CA GLU A 165 -16.68 21.58 14.40
C GLU A 165 -18.16 21.86 14.73
N GLU A 166 -19.07 21.07 14.17
CA GLU A 166 -20.51 21.25 14.39
C GLU A 166 -20.87 21.09 15.87
N ALA A 167 -20.24 20.14 16.58
CA ALA A 167 -20.43 19.97 18.02
C ALA A 167 -19.96 21.17 18.86
N SER A 168 -19.04 21.98 18.33
CA SER A 168 -18.57 23.22 18.97
C SER A 168 -19.35 24.47 18.53
N HIS A 169 -20.26 24.33 17.55
CA HIS A 169 -21.00 25.45 16.99
C HIS A 169 -22.09 25.94 17.95
N PRO A 170 -22.35 27.27 18.07
CA PRO A 170 -23.35 27.80 19.01
C PRO A 170 -24.75 27.19 18.91
N LEU A 171 -25.15 26.72 17.72
CA LEU A 171 -26.45 26.06 17.53
C LEU A 171 -26.58 24.74 18.31
N MET A 172 -25.47 24.01 18.52
CA MET A 172 -25.46 22.81 19.38
C MET A 172 -25.59 23.15 20.88
N HIS A 173 -25.47 24.42 21.23
CA HIS A 173 -25.63 24.95 22.58
C HIS A 173 -26.88 25.83 22.71
N ASN A 174 -27.93 25.55 21.92
CA ASN A 174 -29.17 26.34 21.90
C ASN A 174 -28.97 27.84 21.62
N GLY A 175 -27.90 28.17 20.87
CA GLY A 175 -27.51 29.55 20.58
C GLY A 175 -26.65 30.23 21.66
N ASP A 176 -26.29 29.53 22.74
CA ASP A 176 -25.40 30.05 23.78
C ASP A 176 -23.95 30.11 23.29
N LYS A 177 -23.53 31.31 22.85
CA LYS A 177 -22.17 31.57 22.39
C LYS A 177 -21.12 31.32 23.45
N LYS A 178 -21.42 31.59 24.73
CA LYS A 178 -20.45 31.43 25.81
C LYS A 178 -20.18 29.96 26.08
N ALA A 179 -21.24 29.14 26.12
CA ALA A 179 -21.11 27.69 26.23
C ALA A 179 -20.34 27.08 25.05
N ALA A 180 -20.57 27.60 23.84
CA ALA A 180 -19.81 27.21 22.64
C ALA A 180 -18.33 27.57 22.74
N GLU A 181 -18.00 28.80 23.15
CA GLU A 181 -16.62 29.25 23.38
C GLU A 181 -15.91 28.41 24.46
N GLU A 182 -16.60 28.06 25.54
CA GLU A 182 -16.09 27.16 26.58
C GLU A 182 -15.82 25.75 26.03
N THR A 183 -16.70 25.25 25.15
CA THR A 183 -16.54 23.95 24.48
C THR A 183 -15.35 23.96 23.52
N VAL A 184 -15.21 25.00 22.69
CA VAL A 184 -14.04 25.21 21.82
C VAL A 184 -12.75 25.23 22.64
N LYS A 185 -12.73 25.94 23.78
CA LYS A 185 -11.57 26.00 24.67
C LYS A 185 -11.18 24.61 25.20
N LYS A 186 -12.16 23.79 25.61
CA LYS A 186 -11.91 22.41 26.03
C LYS A 186 -11.38 21.55 24.88
N PHE A 187 -12.03 21.62 23.70
CA PHE A 187 -11.60 20.87 22.51
C PHE A 187 -10.16 21.23 22.14
N ASN A 188 -9.80 22.51 22.10
CA ASN A 188 -8.43 22.95 21.82
C ASN A 188 -7.44 22.45 22.86
N GLY A 189 -7.84 22.39 24.13
CA GLY A 189 -7.05 21.78 25.19
C GLY A 189 -6.71 20.31 24.95
N PHE A 190 -7.57 19.57 24.23
CA PHE A 190 -7.34 18.17 23.87
C PHE A 190 -6.66 18.01 22.49
N LEU A 191 -7.03 18.85 21.52
CA LEU A 191 -6.56 18.81 20.14
C LEU A 191 -5.11 19.29 19.98
N GLN A 192 -4.65 20.20 20.85
CA GLN A 192 -3.27 20.71 20.81
C GLN A 192 -2.21 19.59 20.93
N TYR A 193 -2.51 18.48 21.61
CA TYR A 193 -1.62 17.32 21.71
C TYR A 193 -1.45 16.55 20.39
N ASN A 194 -2.23 16.93 19.38
CA ASN A 194 -2.22 16.37 18.04
C ASN A 194 -1.93 17.44 16.97
N ASN A 195 -1.49 18.63 17.37
CA ASN A 195 -1.32 19.79 16.49
C ASN A 195 -2.61 20.13 15.74
N PHE A 196 -3.75 20.09 16.44
CA PHE A 196 -5.02 20.60 15.93
C PHE A 196 -5.58 21.66 16.86
N PHE A 197 -6.38 22.57 16.33
CA PHE A 197 -7.16 23.53 17.10
C PHE A 197 -8.38 23.99 16.29
N ILE A 198 -9.38 24.53 16.96
CA ILE A 198 -10.58 25.10 16.37
C ILE A 198 -10.49 26.60 16.51
N GLU A 199 -10.62 27.30 15.39
CA GLU A 199 -10.65 28.75 15.33
C GLU A 199 -11.74 29.18 14.35
N ASN A 200 -12.58 30.12 14.77
CA ASN A 200 -13.74 30.60 13.99
C ASN A 200 -14.69 29.47 13.52
N GLY A 201 -14.84 28.42 14.34
CA GLY A 201 -15.69 27.27 14.04
C GLY A 201 -15.13 26.33 12.98
N VAL A 202 -13.86 26.48 12.62
CA VAL A 202 -13.13 25.61 11.69
C VAL A 202 -12.01 24.91 12.43
N LEU A 203 -11.85 23.61 12.20
CA LEU A 203 -10.77 22.81 12.76
C LEU A 203 -9.55 22.86 11.83
N TRP A 204 -8.45 23.30 12.39
CA TRP A 204 -7.16 23.51 11.75
C TRP A 204 -6.14 22.48 12.26
N ALA A 205 -5.19 22.12 11.40
CA ALA A 205 -3.96 21.44 11.79
C ALA A 205 -2.81 22.46 11.83
N GLY A 206 -2.03 22.52 12.92
CA GLY A 206 -0.91 23.46 13.10
C GLY A 206 -0.72 23.90 14.55
N GLU A 207 0.36 24.63 14.82
CA GLU A 207 0.58 25.29 16.11
C GLU A 207 -0.23 26.60 16.21
N PRO A 208 -0.98 26.84 17.30
CA PRO A 208 -1.80 28.05 17.45
C PRO A 208 -0.98 29.36 17.53
N ASN A 209 0.36 29.30 17.65
CA ASN A 209 1.23 30.44 17.90
C ASN A 209 2.25 30.74 16.78
N GLY A 210 1.94 30.39 15.53
CA GLY A 210 2.59 31.02 14.37
C GLY A 210 4.05 30.65 14.10
N SER A 211 4.45 29.40 14.36
CA SER A 211 5.62 28.84 13.67
C SER A 211 5.19 28.24 12.32
N GLU A 212 6.00 28.46 11.29
CA GLU A 212 5.79 28.23 9.84
C GLU A 212 5.32 26.80 9.46
N THR A 213 4.10 26.42 9.84
CA THR A 213 3.51 25.12 9.52
C THR A 213 2.14 25.29 8.87
N ALA A 214 1.86 24.44 7.88
CA ALA A 214 0.74 24.56 6.93
C ALA A 214 -0.64 24.41 7.59
N TRP A 215 -1.60 25.22 7.13
CA TRP A 215 -2.97 25.31 7.64
C TRP A 215 -3.91 24.54 6.70
N PHE A 216 -4.82 23.74 7.22
CA PHE A 216 -5.80 23.01 6.42
C PHE A 216 -7.20 23.18 7.01
N ASP A 217 -8.21 23.43 6.19
CA ASP A 217 -9.61 23.37 6.60
C ASP A 217 -10.17 21.94 6.54
N LYS A 218 -11.44 21.81 6.96
CA LYS A 218 -12.23 20.57 6.87
C LYS A 218 -12.41 19.97 5.49
N ASN A 219 -12.10 20.69 4.42
CA ASN A 219 -12.13 20.20 3.05
C ASN A 219 -10.74 19.75 2.56
N GLY A 220 -9.71 19.83 3.40
CA GLY A 220 -8.33 19.69 2.95
C GLY A 220 -7.88 20.85 2.06
N ASN A 221 -8.63 21.95 2.03
CA ASN A 221 -8.25 23.19 1.38
C ASN A 221 -7.33 23.92 2.34
N ASN A 222 -6.11 24.17 1.89
CA ASN A 222 -5.20 25.05 2.59
C ASN A 222 -5.66 26.50 2.36
N TYR A 223 -5.98 27.20 3.44
CA TYR A 223 -6.30 28.64 3.44
C TYR A 223 -5.07 29.42 3.93
N GLU A 224 -3.96 29.36 3.20
CA GLU A 224 -3.18 30.57 3.06
C GLU A 224 -4.05 31.50 2.20
N ASP A 225 -4.64 32.58 2.73
CA ASP A 225 -4.85 33.75 1.84
C ASP A 225 -3.50 34.48 1.58
N THR A 226 -2.40 33.80 1.92
CA THR A 226 -1.01 34.04 1.52
C THR A 226 -0.50 33.03 0.45
N LEU A 227 -1.37 32.16 -0.11
CA LEU A 227 -1.09 31.05 -1.07
C LEU A 227 -0.80 31.53 -2.51
N GLU A 228 0.18 32.39 -2.69
CA GLU A 228 0.92 32.41 -3.95
C GLU A 228 2.25 31.65 -3.85
N VAL A 229 2.71 31.32 -2.65
CA VAL A 229 4.07 30.81 -2.42
C VAL A 229 4.13 29.28 -2.33
N PHE A 230 3.13 28.59 -1.75
CA PHE A 230 3.19 27.12 -1.58
C PHE A 230 2.31 26.30 -2.54
N LEU A 231 1.34 26.85 -3.29
CA LEU A 231 0.79 26.15 -4.48
C LEU A 231 1.72 26.24 -5.70
N THR A 232 2.61 27.23 -5.71
CA THR A 232 3.68 27.31 -6.69
C THR A 232 4.74 26.24 -6.42
N VAL A 233 5.12 25.90 -5.17
CA VAL A 233 6.15 24.85 -4.94
C VAL A 233 5.77 23.51 -5.60
N PRO A 234 4.62 22.84 -5.36
CA PRO A 234 4.32 21.56 -6.00
C PRO A 234 4.11 21.70 -7.50
N LYS A 235 3.40 22.75 -7.96
CA LYS A 235 3.14 22.92 -9.41
C LYS A 235 4.43 23.19 -10.18
N GLN A 236 5.29 24.04 -9.65
CA GLN A 236 6.56 24.42 -10.28
C GLN A 236 7.62 23.34 -10.08
N ALA A 237 7.70 22.68 -8.93
CA ALA A 237 8.53 21.49 -8.75
C ALA A 237 8.10 20.36 -9.70
N ASN A 238 6.79 20.18 -9.95
CA ASN A 238 6.31 19.21 -10.93
C ASN A 238 6.72 19.59 -12.36
N LYS A 239 6.63 20.89 -12.73
CA LYS A 239 7.12 21.36 -14.04
C LYS A 239 8.63 21.17 -14.16
N LEU A 240 9.37 21.55 -13.12
CA LEU A 240 10.81 21.40 -13.03
C LEU A 240 11.22 19.93 -13.16
N TYR A 241 10.54 19.02 -12.48
CA TYR A 241 10.72 17.57 -12.61
C TYR A 241 10.55 17.10 -14.05
N VAL A 242 9.49 17.53 -14.74
CA VAL A 242 9.23 17.12 -16.13
C VAL A 242 10.33 17.63 -17.06
N TYR A 243 10.70 18.91 -16.98
CA TYR A 243 11.75 19.49 -17.84
C TYR A 243 13.13 18.90 -17.53
N TRP A 244 13.47 18.71 -16.25
CA TRP A 244 14.75 18.13 -15.85
C TRP A 244 14.88 16.65 -16.27
N ASN A 245 13.78 15.89 -16.20
CA ASN A 245 13.79 14.51 -16.71
C ASN A 245 13.96 14.46 -18.24
N GLU A 246 13.40 15.41 -18.99
CA GLU A 246 13.66 15.51 -20.43
C GLU A 246 15.10 15.99 -20.73
N LEU A 247 15.69 16.84 -19.88
CA LEU A 247 17.11 17.21 -19.96
C LEU A 247 18.00 15.97 -19.86
N ILE A 248 17.76 15.11 -18.86
CA ILE A 248 18.50 13.86 -18.66
C ILE A 248 18.40 12.97 -19.91
N LYS A 249 17.22 12.85 -20.51
CA LYS A 249 17.03 12.07 -21.75
C LYS A 249 17.80 12.66 -22.93
N LEU A 250 17.75 13.98 -23.10
CA LEU A 250 18.47 14.67 -24.17
C LEU A 250 19.99 14.51 -24.02
N THR A 251 20.52 14.64 -22.80
CA THR A 251 21.95 14.43 -22.50
C THR A 251 22.37 12.99 -22.80
N LYS A 252 21.56 11.99 -22.42
CA LYS A 252 21.81 10.59 -22.78
C LYS A 252 21.79 10.37 -24.29
N PHE A 253 20.82 10.97 -24.99
CA PHE A 253 20.74 10.89 -26.45
C PHE A 253 22.00 11.47 -27.10
N TYR A 254 22.45 12.64 -26.66
CA TYR A 254 23.66 13.29 -27.16
C TYR A 254 24.90 12.41 -26.97
N PHE A 255 25.14 11.87 -25.77
CA PHE A 255 26.29 11.00 -25.52
C PHE A 255 26.27 9.69 -26.33
N ASN A 256 25.08 9.17 -26.65
CA ASN A 256 24.91 7.97 -27.46
C ASN A 256 25.02 8.23 -28.97
N ASN A 257 24.94 9.49 -29.41
CA ASN A 257 24.91 9.86 -30.84
C ASN A 257 25.88 11.02 -31.11
N LYS A 258 27.13 10.88 -30.67
CA LYS A 258 28.15 11.95 -30.78
C LYS A 258 28.37 12.45 -32.20
N ASP A 259 28.13 11.63 -33.21
CA ASP A 259 28.30 12.00 -34.62
C ASP A 259 27.15 12.89 -35.14
N ILE A 260 26.05 12.97 -34.39
CA ILE A 260 24.86 13.78 -34.70
C ILE A 260 24.90 15.02 -33.80
N GLN A 261 25.97 15.81 -33.88
CA GLN A 261 26.00 17.14 -33.26
C GLN A 261 25.26 18.13 -34.18
N ASN A 262 23.94 18.13 -34.09
CA ASN A 262 23.13 19.12 -34.79
C ASN A 262 22.93 20.34 -33.90
N GLU A 263 23.05 21.53 -34.48
CA GLU A 263 22.65 22.81 -33.90
C GLU A 263 21.25 22.71 -33.28
N GLU A 264 20.33 21.96 -33.91
CA GLU A 264 18.98 21.70 -33.41
C GLU A 264 18.94 21.05 -32.00
N ILE A 265 19.87 20.15 -31.66
CA ILE A 265 19.92 19.51 -30.33
C ILE A 265 20.34 20.53 -29.27
N ASN A 266 21.27 21.41 -29.65
CA ASN A 266 21.76 22.45 -28.76
C ASN A 266 20.68 23.53 -28.52
N ASP A 267 19.90 23.85 -29.55
CA ASP A 267 18.74 24.75 -29.42
C ASP A 267 17.69 24.19 -28.45
N VAL A 268 17.40 22.89 -28.57
CA VAL A 268 16.46 22.20 -27.66
C VAL A 268 17.00 22.19 -26.22
N TYR A 269 18.31 21.99 -26.04
CA TYR A 269 18.94 22.10 -24.72
C TYR A 269 18.77 23.49 -24.11
N PHE A 270 19.07 24.54 -24.87
CA PHE A 270 18.90 25.91 -24.38
C PHE A 270 17.44 26.22 -24.05
N GLU A 271 16.50 25.70 -24.83
CA GLU A 271 15.08 25.86 -24.55
C GLU A 271 14.67 25.18 -23.22
N ILE A 272 15.16 23.96 -22.94
CA ILE A 272 14.93 23.28 -21.65
C ILE A 272 15.56 24.06 -20.50
N ILE A 273 16.84 24.44 -20.63
CA ILE A 273 17.56 25.16 -19.59
C ILE A 273 16.88 26.48 -19.28
N LYS A 274 16.43 27.21 -20.30
CA LYS A 274 15.65 28.44 -20.11
C LYS A 274 14.38 28.18 -19.31
N LYS A 275 13.61 27.14 -19.64
CA LYS A 275 12.38 26.78 -18.89
C LYS A 275 12.68 26.40 -17.43
N VAL A 276 13.76 25.65 -17.20
CA VAL A 276 14.23 25.27 -15.87
C VAL A 276 14.61 26.50 -15.05
N GLU A 277 15.42 27.39 -15.62
CA GLU A 277 15.88 28.61 -14.96
C GLU A 277 14.74 29.60 -14.75
N ASP A 278 13.80 29.69 -15.70
CA ASP A 278 12.61 30.52 -15.54
C ASP A 278 11.77 30.08 -14.33
N ILE A 279 11.69 28.76 -14.10
CA ILE A 279 11.04 28.18 -12.92
C ILE A 279 11.84 28.50 -11.65
N ILE A 280 13.13 28.18 -11.62
CA ILE A 280 13.96 28.30 -10.41
C ILE A 280 14.15 29.75 -9.96
N PHE A 281 14.36 30.69 -10.90
CA PHE A 281 14.73 32.06 -10.58
C PHE A 281 13.55 33.03 -10.54
N PHE A 282 12.51 32.82 -11.34
CA PHE A 282 11.40 33.79 -11.43
C PHE A 282 10.10 33.33 -10.78
N GLN A 283 9.97 32.07 -10.38
CA GLN A 283 8.77 31.58 -9.70
C GLN A 283 9.01 31.44 -8.19
N LYS A 284 7.99 31.85 -7.43
CA LYS A 284 7.95 31.69 -5.96
C LYS A 284 7.95 30.19 -5.60
N GLY A 285 8.57 29.83 -4.49
CA GLY A 285 8.54 28.45 -3.98
C GLY A 285 9.67 27.54 -4.49
N CYS A 286 10.67 28.07 -5.20
CA CYS A 286 11.85 27.32 -5.62
C CYS A 286 13.14 27.82 -4.93
N GLU A 287 13.04 28.53 -3.81
CA GLU A 287 14.16 29.18 -3.14
C GLU A 287 15.22 28.17 -2.69
N ILE A 288 14.81 27.03 -2.11
CA ILE A 288 15.73 25.96 -1.69
C ILE A 288 16.45 25.35 -2.90
N LEU A 289 15.69 25.03 -3.97
CA LEU A 289 16.25 24.47 -5.19
C LEU A 289 17.16 25.45 -5.94
N ARG A 290 16.95 26.77 -5.75
CA ARG A 290 17.80 27.81 -6.34
C ARG A 290 19.20 27.82 -5.75
N GLU A 291 19.34 27.55 -4.45
CA GLU A 291 20.64 27.47 -3.79
C GLU A 291 21.44 26.23 -4.25
N GLU A 292 20.73 25.13 -4.53
CA GLU A 292 21.33 23.89 -5.01
C GLU A 292 21.59 23.88 -6.53
N TYR A 293 20.83 24.69 -7.28
CA TYR A 293 20.89 24.68 -8.74
C TYR A 293 22.22 25.18 -9.29
N LYS A 294 22.84 24.34 -10.10
CA LYS A 294 23.96 24.71 -10.97
C LYS A 294 23.63 24.25 -12.38
N ARG A 295 23.69 25.18 -13.33
CA ARG A 295 23.51 24.85 -14.75
C ARG A 295 24.50 23.73 -15.11
N PRO A 296 24.03 22.60 -15.67
CA PRO A 296 24.90 21.44 -15.91
C PRO A 296 26.05 21.76 -16.87
N PHE A 297 25.76 22.47 -17.96
CA PHE A 297 26.74 22.85 -18.98
C PHE A 297 26.46 24.21 -19.62
N GLY A 298 27.47 24.83 -20.23
CA GLY A 298 27.29 26.01 -21.08
C GLY A 298 26.50 25.71 -22.36
N SER A 299 26.75 24.57 -22.99
CA SER A 299 26.02 24.05 -24.16
C SER A 299 26.18 22.52 -24.23
N LEU A 300 25.33 21.81 -24.98
CA LEU A 300 25.54 20.38 -25.20
C LEU A 300 26.80 20.10 -26.03
N THR A 301 27.11 20.95 -27.00
CA THR A 301 28.33 20.81 -27.81
C THR A 301 29.61 21.05 -27.01
N GLY A 302 29.57 21.95 -26.02
CA GLY A 302 30.67 22.27 -25.13
C GLY A 302 30.79 21.34 -23.92
N CYS A 303 29.79 20.49 -23.67
CA CYS A 303 29.76 19.66 -22.47
C CYS A 303 30.98 18.75 -22.39
N GLU A 304 31.44 18.14 -23.49
CA GLU A 304 32.60 17.24 -23.48
C GLU A 304 33.88 17.92 -22.98
N PHE A 305 34.10 19.17 -23.38
CA PHE A 305 35.24 19.96 -22.92
C PHE A 305 35.11 20.32 -21.43
N GLU A 306 33.91 20.70 -20.98
CA GLU A 306 33.65 21.02 -19.57
C GLU A 306 33.83 19.79 -18.67
N ILE A 307 33.37 18.63 -19.13
CA ILE A 307 33.52 17.33 -18.46
C ILE A 307 34.99 16.97 -18.31
N GLN A 308 35.76 17.10 -19.39
CA GLN A 308 37.20 16.86 -19.37
C GLN A 308 37.92 17.84 -18.44
N LYS A 309 37.56 19.13 -18.47
CA LYS A 309 38.12 20.17 -17.59
C LYS A 309 37.83 19.90 -16.10
N MET A 310 36.67 19.33 -15.79
CA MET A 310 36.30 18.93 -14.43
C MET A 310 36.86 17.56 -14.01
N GLY A 311 37.50 16.82 -14.92
CA GLY A 311 38.00 15.46 -14.64
C GLY A 311 36.88 14.45 -14.37
N LEU A 312 35.69 14.66 -14.95
CA LEU A 312 34.52 13.80 -14.74
C LEU A 312 34.33 12.83 -15.92
N THR A 313 33.64 11.71 -15.65
CA THR A 313 33.17 10.79 -16.69
C THR A 313 31.75 11.17 -17.14
N GLN A 314 31.30 10.62 -18.27
CA GLN A 314 29.93 10.80 -18.73
C GLN A 314 28.90 10.32 -17.67
N ASP A 315 29.17 9.19 -17.03
CA ASP A 315 28.32 8.65 -15.97
C ASP A 315 28.28 9.55 -14.73
N ALA A 316 29.42 10.14 -14.35
CA ALA A 316 29.48 11.04 -13.19
C ALA A 316 28.60 12.29 -13.34
N ILE A 317 28.38 12.75 -14.57
CA ILE A 317 27.45 13.85 -14.86
C ILE A 317 26.02 13.36 -14.73
N LEU A 318 25.71 12.20 -15.31
CA LEU A 318 24.36 11.66 -15.22
C LEU A 318 23.97 11.49 -13.75
N VAL A 319 24.90 11.06 -12.89
CA VAL A 319 24.74 11.04 -11.44
C VAL A 319 24.39 12.43 -10.91
N LYS A 320 25.17 13.48 -11.22
CA LYS A 320 24.84 14.86 -10.80
C LYS A 320 23.46 15.34 -11.26
N LEU A 321 23.05 15.01 -12.48
CA LEU A 321 21.71 15.33 -12.96
C LEU A 321 20.63 14.58 -12.17
N TYR A 322 20.87 13.30 -11.84
CA TYR A 322 19.97 12.51 -11.01
C TYR A 322 19.95 12.97 -9.55
N ASP A 323 21.05 13.46 -9.01
CA ASP A 323 21.12 14.01 -7.65
C ASP A 323 20.22 15.25 -7.55
N PHE A 324 20.30 16.17 -8.51
CA PHE A 324 19.38 17.32 -8.56
C PHE A 324 17.93 16.88 -8.79
N LEU A 325 17.69 15.85 -9.61
CA LEU A 325 16.35 15.26 -9.74
C LEU A 325 15.84 14.71 -8.41
N GLY A 326 16.71 14.08 -7.61
CA GLY A 326 16.42 13.61 -6.25
C GLY A 326 16.05 14.76 -5.30
N GLY A 327 16.75 15.90 -5.42
CA GLY A 327 16.38 17.14 -4.73
C GLY A 327 15.00 17.65 -5.16
N ILE A 328 14.64 17.58 -6.44
CA ILE A 328 13.29 17.94 -6.90
C ILE A 328 12.24 16.98 -6.32
N THR A 329 12.50 15.66 -6.35
CA THR A 329 11.53 14.65 -5.91
C THR A 329 11.34 14.58 -4.41
N SER A 330 12.31 15.04 -3.61
CA SER A 330 12.13 15.21 -2.16
C SER A 330 11.09 16.30 -1.83
N HIS A 331 10.92 17.29 -2.71
CA HIS A 331 9.91 18.34 -2.57
C HIS A 331 8.58 17.96 -3.21
N SER A 332 8.59 17.34 -4.39
CA SER A 332 7.37 16.85 -5.05
C SER A 332 7.66 15.76 -6.07
N LEU A 333 6.96 14.63 -5.97
CA LEU A 333 6.95 13.59 -6.99
C LEU A 333 5.60 13.61 -7.73
N PRO A 334 5.53 14.15 -8.96
CA PRO A 334 4.26 14.22 -9.68
C PRO A 334 3.73 12.84 -10.04
N ASP A 335 2.42 12.67 -9.91
CA ASP A 335 1.72 11.49 -10.44
C ASP A 335 1.68 11.52 -11.98
N LYS A 336 1.31 10.38 -12.56
CA LYS A 336 1.27 10.20 -14.02
C LYS A 336 0.36 11.21 -14.73
N TYR A 337 -0.82 11.51 -14.19
CA TYR A 337 -1.77 12.43 -14.81
C TYR A 337 -1.24 13.86 -14.77
N THR A 338 -0.58 14.26 -13.68
CA THR A 338 0.09 15.55 -13.57
C THR A 338 1.20 15.72 -14.61
N ILE A 339 2.03 14.68 -14.81
CA ILE A 339 3.06 14.69 -15.87
C ILE A 339 2.43 14.85 -17.26
N GLU A 340 1.36 14.11 -17.55
CA GLU A 340 0.64 14.21 -18.83
C GLU A 340 -0.01 15.59 -19.03
N GLY A 341 -0.54 16.20 -17.96
CA GLY A 341 -1.08 17.55 -17.98
C GLY A 341 -0.02 18.59 -18.35
N ILE A 342 1.13 18.58 -17.68
CA ILE A 342 2.26 19.49 -17.97
C ILE A 342 2.75 19.31 -19.41
N LYS A 343 2.82 18.08 -19.90
CA LYS A 343 3.23 17.81 -21.29
C LYS A 343 2.23 18.34 -22.31
N LYS A 344 0.93 18.36 -21.99
CA LYS A 344 -0.10 18.94 -22.85
C LYS A 344 -0.05 20.46 -22.87
N GLU A 345 0.29 21.10 -21.74
CA GLU A 345 0.46 22.56 -21.67
C GLU A 345 1.54 23.08 -22.64
N ASP A 346 2.59 22.29 -22.87
CA ASP A 346 3.69 22.62 -23.78
C ASP A 346 3.89 21.58 -24.90
N ILE A 347 2.78 21.20 -25.53
CA ILE A 347 2.73 20.10 -26.50
C ILE A 347 3.72 20.26 -27.66
N TYR A 348 3.96 21.48 -28.14
CA TYR A 348 4.88 21.75 -29.25
C TYR A 348 6.33 21.45 -28.88
N PHE A 349 6.76 21.88 -27.69
CA PHE A 349 8.09 21.58 -27.18
C PHE A 349 8.29 20.07 -27.01
N PHE A 350 7.37 19.39 -26.32
CA PHE A 350 7.51 17.94 -26.09
C PHE A 350 7.39 17.12 -27.38
N THR A 351 6.64 17.59 -28.39
CA THR A 351 6.58 16.94 -29.70
C THR A 351 7.92 17.00 -30.43
N ARG A 352 8.65 18.13 -30.33
CA ARG A 352 10.03 18.23 -30.85
C ARG A 352 10.97 17.27 -30.11
N MET A 353 10.84 17.17 -28.78
CA MET A 353 11.66 16.27 -27.95
C MET A 353 11.49 14.78 -28.28
N ILE A 354 10.32 14.35 -28.76
CA ILE A 354 10.08 12.94 -29.12
C ILE A 354 11.09 12.42 -30.16
N LYS A 355 11.59 13.28 -31.06
CA LYS A 355 12.64 12.92 -32.04
C LYS A 355 13.93 12.41 -31.38
N TYR A 356 14.23 12.87 -30.17
CA TYR A 356 15.43 12.55 -29.39
C TYR A 356 15.18 11.53 -28.27
N GLY A 357 13.91 11.13 -28.06
CA GLY A 357 13.49 10.21 -26.99
C GLY A 357 13.81 8.73 -27.24
N GLY A 358 14.61 8.39 -28.25
CA GLY A 358 15.11 7.03 -28.44
C GLY A 358 14.10 6.05 -29.05
N LYS A 359 13.23 6.48 -29.98
CA LYS A 359 12.78 5.49 -30.98
C LYS A 359 14.05 4.99 -31.68
N LYS A 360 14.38 3.71 -31.50
CA LYS A 360 15.36 3.00 -32.34
C LYS A 360 15.09 3.46 -33.78
N PRO A 361 16.09 3.99 -34.51
CA PRO A 361 15.85 4.30 -35.91
C PRO A 361 15.35 3.00 -36.55
N GLU A 362 14.09 3.00 -36.98
CA GLU A 362 13.66 2.04 -37.98
C GLU A 362 14.62 2.25 -39.13
N LYS A 363 15.38 1.20 -39.46
CA LYS A 363 16.38 1.22 -40.52
C LYS A 363 15.70 1.68 -41.81
N THR A 364 15.77 2.96 -42.11
CA THR A 364 15.34 3.53 -43.38
C THR A 364 16.30 3.03 -44.44
N SER A 365 15.87 1.98 -45.14
CA SER A 365 16.08 1.66 -46.56
C SER A 365 17.42 2.01 -47.27
N ALA A 366 18.57 2.00 -46.60
CA ALA A 366 19.89 2.10 -47.26
C ALA A 366 20.72 0.81 -47.17
N VAL A 367 20.21 -0.24 -46.52
CA VAL A 367 20.91 -1.55 -46.39
C VAL A 367 20.35 -2.61 -47.35
N GLN A 368 19.42 -2.23 -48.24
CA GLN A 368 18.80 -3.17 -49.18
C GLN A 368 19.57 -3.35 -50.51
N GLU A 369 20.68 -2.64 -50.72
CA GLU A 369 21.55 -2.81 -51.90
C GLU A 369 22.78 -3.71 -51.69
N LEU A 370 23.02 -4.23 -50.48
CA LEU A 370 24.13 -5.17 -50.23
C LEU A 370 23.71 -6.63 -49.98
N LYS A 371 22.43 -6.99 -50.24
CA LYS A 371 21.91 -8.36 -50.07
C LYS A 371 21.65 -9.12 -51.37
N ASN A 372 22.33 -8.76 -52.47
CA ASN A 372 22.33 -9.53 -53.73
C ASN A 372 23.73 -9.94 -54.17
N LYS A 373 24.51 -10.57 -53.29
CA LYS A 373 25.58 -11.47 -53.70
C LYS A 373 25.28 -12.88 -53.19
N LYS A 374 24.92 -13.76 -54.14
CA LYS A 374 24.87 -15.22 -53.97
C LYS A 374 26.17 -15.68 -53.28
N GLN A 375 26.06 -16.19 -52.07
CA GLN A 375 27.10 -17.04 -51.50
C GLN A 375 26.92 -18.44 -52.08
N GLU A 376 27.98 -18.94 -52.71
CA GLU A 376 28.09 -20.35 -53.08
C GLU A 376 28.22 -21.21 -51.80
N PRO A 377 27.69 -22.45 -51.81
CA PRO A 377 27.70 -23.31 -50.63
C PRO A 377 29.12 -23.71 -50.25
N ILE A 378 29.47 -23.47 -48.99
CA ILE A 378 30.72 -23.94 -48.38
C ILE A 378 30.63 -25.47 -48.24
N PRO A 379 31.62 -26.24 -48.72
CA PRO A 379 31.63 -27.69 -48.56
C PRO A 379 31.84 -28.06 -47.09
N ILE A 380 30.92 -28.86 -46.55
CA ILE A 380 31.05 -29.47 -45.22
C ILE A 380 32.08 -30.60 -45.33
N ILE A 381 33.27 -30.39 -44.78
CA ILE A 381 34.25 -31.44 -44.54
C ILE A 381 33.97 -32.00 -43.14
N LEU A 382 33.49 -33.24 -43.07
CA LEU A 382 33.43 -34.03 -41.84
C LEU A 382 34.86 -34.33 -41.39
N VAL A 383 35.36 -33.57 -40.42
CA VAL A 383 36.56 -33.95 -39.65
C VAL A 383 36.07 -34.67 -38.40
N ASN A 384 36.19 -36.01 -38.44
CA ASN A 384 36.11 -36.84 -37.26
C ASN A 384 37.28 -36.51 -36.31
N GLU A 385 37.01 -36.61 -35.01
CA GLU A 385 37.96 -36.63 -33.90
C GLU A 385 38.62 -35.28 -33.51
N ILE A 386 37.88 -34.45 -32.77
CA ILE A 386 38.49 -33.57 -31.77
C ILE A 386 38.26 -34.22 -30.41
N GLY A 387 39.26 -34.97 -29.93
CA GLY A 387 39.30 -35.46 -28.55
C GLY A 387 39.45 -34.29 -27.58
N ILE A 388 38.36 -33.88 -26.93
CA ILE A 388 38.36 -32.83 -25.92
C ILE A 388 38.93 -33.39 -24.60
N LYS A 389 40.26 -33.46 -24.50
CA LYS A 389 41.03 -33.88 -23.29
C LYS A 389 40.90 -32.96 -22.06
N GLY A 390 39.84 -32.15 -21.97
CA GLY A 390 39.55 -31.26 -20.85
C GLY A 390 38.21 -31.51 -20.17
N LEU A 391 37.25 -32.16 -20.85
CA LEU A 391 35.89 -32.33 -20.34
C LEU A 391 35.83 -33.39 -19.22
N GLU A 392 36.62 -34.46 -19.35
CA GLU A 392 36.70 -35.55 -18.36
C GLU A 392 37.31 -35.08 -17.04
N LYS A 393 38.35 -34.23 -17.07
CA LYS A 393 38.90 -33.62 -15.85
C LYS A 393 37.92 -32.66 -15.17
N GLY A 394 37.11 -31.94 -15.95
CA GLY A 394 36.02 -31.11 -15.41
C GLY A 394 34.91 -31.93 -14.76
N LEU A 395 34.50 -33.03 -15.39
CA LEU A 395 33.48 -33.94 -14.87
C LEU A 395 33.98 -34.75 -13.65
N GLU A 396 35.25 -35.15 -13.62
CA GLU A 396 35.87 -35.78 -12.45
C GLU A 396 36.01 -34.81 -11.27
N ALA A 397 36.34 -33.55 -11.52
CA ALA A 397 36.39 -32.53 -10.47
C ALA A 397 35.00 -32.26 -9.85
N ILE A 398 33.94 -32.24 -10.67
CA ILE A 398 32.55 -32.06 -10.20
C ILE A 398 32.01 -33.30 -9.47
N SER A 399 32.42 -34.51 -9.88
CA SER A 399 31.98 -35.75 -9.21
C SER A 399 32.71 -36.04 -7.89
N LYS A 400 33.90 -35.47 -7.67
CA LYS A 400 34.67 -35.62 -6.43
C LYS A 400 34.29 -34.61 -5.35
N THR A 401 33.77 -33.43 -5.70
CA THR A 401 33.32 -32.43 -4.70
C THR A 401 31.94 -32.70 -4.11
N ASN A 402 31.13 -33.58 -4.72
CA ASN A 402 29.74 -33.82 -4.28
C ASN A 402 29.53 -35.08 -3.42
N LYS A 403 30.58 -35.77 -2.96
CA LYS A 403 30.43 -37.09 -2.30
C LYS A 403 30.47 -37.11 -0.77
N GLU A 404 30.62 -35.98 -0.08
CA GLU A 404 30.68 -35.98 1.41
C GLU A 404 29.49 -35.34 2.15
N ASN A 405 28.54 -34.67 1.48
CA ASN A 405 27.47 -33.92 2.18
C ASN A 405 26.03 -34.42 1.95
N ASP A 406 25.83 -35.60 1.36
CA ASP A 406 24.49 -36.09 0.96
C ASP A 406 23.72 -36.83 2.06
N LYS A 407 24.14 -36.69 3.32
CA LYS A 407 23.33 -37.15 4.46
C LYS A 407 22.33 -36.05 4.82
N PRO A 408 21.02 -36.37 4.94
CA PRO A 408 20.03 -35.40 5.40
C PRO A 408 20.46 -34.89 6.77
N LYS A 409 20.51 -33.56 6.93
CA LYS A 409 20.91 -32.94 8.20
C LYS A 409 19.85 -33.16 9.28
N PHE A 410 18.57 -33.28 8.90
CA PHE A 410 17.55 -33.80 9.81
C PHE A 410 17.82 -35.29 10.11
N PRO A 411 17.87 -35.70 11.40
CA PRO A 411 18.35 -37.05 11.78
C PRO A 411 17.52 -38.21 11.24
N TYR A 412 16.29 -37.93 10.78
CA TYR A 412 15.36 -38.94 10.29
C TYR A 412 15.07 -38.73 8.81
N LYS A 413 15.00 -39.83 8.06
CA LYS A 413 14.50 -39.78 6.69
C LYS A 413 13.00 -39.49 6.71
N LEU A 414 12.59 -38.32 6.22
CA LEU A 414 11.18 -37.94 6.17
C LEU A 414 10.38 -38.93 5.30
N PRO A 415 9.14 -39.29 5.70
CA PRO A 415 8.29 -40.14 4.87
C PRO A 415 8.01 -39.47 3.52
N ALA A 416 7.82 -40.25 2.46
CA ALA A 416 7.43 -39.72 1.16
C ALA A 416 6.15 -38.85 1.26
N GLY A 417 6.10 -37.76 0.48
CA GLY A 417 4.99 -36.82 0.51
C GLY A 417 4.87 -36.01 1.80
N THR A 418 5.96 -35.84 2.56
CA THR A 418 6.00 -34.87 3.66
C THR A 418 6.05 -33.47 3.08
N LYS A 419 5.10 -32.63 3.50
CA LYS A 419 5.03 -31.23 3.09
C LYS A 419 5.42 -30.32 4.25
N TRP A 420 5.74 -29.05 3.95
CA TRP A 420 6.05 -28.04 4.97
C TRP A 420 4.95 -27.90 6.03
N GLU A 421 3.68 -28.03 5.65
CA GLU A 421 2.54 -27.94 6.56
C GLU A 421 2.49 -29.10 7.58
N ASN A 422 3.27 -30.16 7.37
CA ASN A 422 3.39 -31.29 8.32
C ASN A 422 4.51 -31.12 9.34
N ILE A 423 5.22 -29.99 9.31
CA ILE A 423 6.35 -29.67 10.18
C ILE A 423 5.92 -28.62 11.18
N THR A 424 6.22 -28.87 12.44
CA THR A 424 6.08 -27.92 13.55
C THR A 424 7.44 -27.68 14.18
N ILE A 425 7.81 -26.41 14.35
CA ILE A 425 9.00 -25.99 15.09
C ILE A 425 8.52 -25.21 16.31
N LYS A 426 8.80 -25.73 17.49
CA LYS A 426 8.52 -25.09 18.77
C LYS A 426 9.82 -24.60 19.37
N PHE A 427 9.91 -23.30 19.62
CA PHE A 427 11.05 -22.73 20.35
C PHE A 427 10.91 -23.09 21.83
N GLU A 428 11.96 -23.67 22.40
CA GLU A 428 12.05 -23.88 23.86
C GLU A 428 12.74 -22.68 24.51
N ASP A 429 13.74 -22.10 23.82
CA ASP A 429 14.44 -20.88 24.21
C ASP A 429 15.02 -20.15 22.97
N ASN A 430 16.03 -19.30 23.17
CA ASN A 430 16.66 -18.52 22.10
C ASN A 430 17.48 -19.36 21.11
N GLU A 431 17.95 -20.55 21.51
CA GLU A 431 18.90 -21.37 20.79
C GLU A 431 18.33 -22.76 20.42
N ASN A 432 17.40 -23.27 21.22
CA ASN A 432 16.90 -24.63 21.17
C ASN A 432 15.46 -24.70 20.65
N VAL A 433 15.20 -25.71 19.84
CA VAL A 433 13.87 -26.00 19.28
C VAL A 433 13.52 -27.47 19.41
N PHE A 434 12.23 -27.72 19.60
CA PHE A 434 11.60 -29.00 19.41
C PHE A 434 10.94 -29.04 18.02
N ILE A 435 11.30 -30.03 17.21
CA ILE A 435 10.79 -30.23 15.86
C ILE A 435 9.91 -31.48 15.82
N LYS A 436 8.69 -31.33 15.31
CA LYS A 436 7.78 -32.42 15.01
C LYS A 436 7.50 -32.47 13.52
N ALA A 437 7.80 -33.61 12.87
CA ALA A 437 7.53 -33.85 11.47
C ALA A 437 6.77 -35.17 11.31
N LYS A 438 5.43 -35.09 11.18
CA LYS A 438 4.51 -36.23 11.26
C LYS A 438 4.71 -37.05 12.55
N ARG A 439 5.35 -38.21 12.46
CA ARG A 439 5.61 -39.14 13.58
C ARG A 439 7.00 -38.98 14.21
N PHE A 440 7.85 -38.15 13.61
CA PHE A 440 9.20 -37.93 14.09
C PHE A 440 9.24 -36.70 14.98
N GLU A 441 9.92 -36.83 16.11
CA GLU A 441 10.12 -35.78 17.10
C GLU A 441 11.62 -35.67 17.36
N HIS A 442 12.14 -34.45 17.40
CA HIS A 442 13.57 -34.19 17.52
C HIS A 442 13.84 -32.88 18.24
N TYR A 443 14.69 -32.91 19.26
CA TYR A 443 15.24 -31.72 19.88
C TYR A 443 16.56 -31.36 19.20
N THR A 444 16.71 -30.09 18.83
CA THR A 444 17.90 -29.58 18.14
C THR A 444 18.11 -28.11 18.47
N ASN A 445 19.18 -27.52 17.94
CA ASN A 445 19.53 -26.12 18.12
C ASN A 445 19.94 -25.49 16.78
N TYR A 446 20.14 -24.17 16.78
CA TYR A 446 20.56 -23.44 15.57
C TYR A 446 21.87 -23.95 14.95
N LYS A 447 22.81 -24.47 15.75
CA LYS A 447 24.11 -24.99 15.24
C LYS A 447 23.91 -26.27 14.46
N ASP A 448 23.15 -27.20 15.03
CA ASP A 448 22.85 -28.50 14.42
C ASP A 448 21.96 -28.35 13.18
N MET A 449 21.08 -27.35 13.17
CA MET A 449 20.32 -26.97 11.98
C MET A 449 21.15 -26.24 10.92
N GLY A 450 22.38 -25.84 11.22
CA GLY A 450 23.29 -25.15 10.32
C GLY A 450 23.06 -23.64 10.20
N PHE A 451 22.32 -23.03 11.12
CA PHE A 451 22.07 -21.59 11.18
C PHE A 451 23.12 -20.85 12.02
N ILE A 452 24.41 -21.04 11.74
CA ILE A 452 25.51 -20.39 12.45
C ILE A 452 25.86 -19.06 11.76
N GLY A 453 26.02 -17.99 12.54
CA GLY A 453 26.38 -16.64 12.10
C GLY A 453 27.84 -16.53 11.61
N LYS A 454 28.18 -15.37 11.05
CA LYS A 454 29.54 -15.08 10.58
C LYS A 454 30.39 -14.54 11.73
N GLY A 455 31.35 -15.30 12.21
CA GLY A 455 32.27 -14.86 13.27
C GLY A 455 33.08 -16.01 13.86
N ASN A 456 34.03 -15.67 14.74
CA ASN A 456 34.80 -16.67 15.50
C ASN A 456 33.98 -17.28 16.65
N ASN A 457 32.92 -16.59 17.09
CA ASN A 457 31.97 -17.10 18.07
C ASN A 457 30.74 -17.66 17.34
N PRO A 458 30.23 -18.84 17.74
CA PRO A 458 29.11 -19.47 17.08
C PRO A 458 27.81 -18.82 17.54
N GLU A 459 27.51 -17.61 17.11
CA GLU A 459 26.21 -16.95 17.35
C GLU A 459 25.16 -17.44 16.33
N PRO A 460 23.86 -17.30 16.61
CA PRO A 460 22.83 -17.61 15.62
C PRO A 460 22.91 -16.69 14.38
N SER A 461 22.62 -17.23 13.20
CA SER A 461 22.62 -16.44 11.97
C SER A 461 21.39 -15.53 11.88
N GLU A 462 21.44 -14.50 11.02
CA GLU A 462 20.28 -13.67 10.71
C GLU A 462 19.06 -14.50 10.24
N ALA A 463 19.28 -15.64 9.59
CA ALA A 463 18.20 -16.54 9.19
C ALA A 463 17.52 -17.22 10.39
N TRP A 464 18.29 -17.60 11.42
CA TRP A 464 17.74 -18.10 12.69
C TRP A 464 16.91 -17.03 13.40
N VAL A 465 17.47 -15.83 13.51
CA VAL A 465 16.79 -14.68 14.11
C VAL A 465 15.49 -14.39 13.37
N PHE A 466 15.52 -14.42 12.03
CA PHE A 466 14.31 -14.22 11.22
C PHE A 466 13.25 -15.32 11.45
N LEU A 467 13.65 -16.59 11.60
CA LEU A 467 12.74 -17.68 11.94
C LEU A 467 12.08 -17.46 13.31
N ARG A 468 12.85 -16.97 14.30
CA ARG A 468 12.33 -16.61 15.62
C ARG A 468 11.36 -15.46 15.55
N VAL A 469 11.69 -14.39 14.82
CA VAL A 469 10.81 -13.23 14.61
C VAL A 469 9.47 -13.67 14.02
N LEU A 470 9.46 -14.58 13.05
CA LEU A 470 8.22 -15.14 12.51
C LEU A 470 7.39 -15.88 13.57
N SER A 471 8.02 -16.57 14.53
CA SER A 471 7.30 -17.26 15.61
C SER A 471 6.66 -16.29 16.62
N MET A 472 7.26 -15.12 16.81
CA MET A 472 6.83 -14.10 17.78
C MET A 472 5.97 -12.99 17.16
N ALA A 473 5.75 -13.03 15.84
CA ALA A 473 4.95 -12.03 15.14
C ALA A 473 3.49 -12.04 15.62
N LYS A 474 2.83 -10.88 15.53
CA LYS A 474 1.40 -10.70 15.88
C LYS A 474 0.49 -11.74 15.23
N ILE A 475 0.86 -12.18 14.02
CA ILE A 475 0.29 -13.35 13.36
C ILE A 475 1.42 -14.36 13.26
N VAL A 476 1.36 -15.43 14.06
CA VAL A 476 2.43 -16.44 14.12
C VAL A 476 2.70 -17.01 12.72
N GLY A 477 3.96 -16.97 12.31
CA GLY A 477 4.41 -17.42 10.99
C GLY A 477 4.24 -16.39 9.86
N GLU A 478 3.80 -15.17 10.14
CA GLU A 478 3.56 -14.13 9.12
C GLU A 478 4.06 -12.73 9.54
N ILE A 479 4.85 -12.08 8.67
CA ILE A 479 5.30 -10.70 8.85
C ILE A 479 4.86 -9.82 7.67
N VAL A 480 4.16 -8.72 7.99
CA VAL A 480 3.75 -7.69 7.02
C VAL A 480 4.82 -6.62 6.97
N ILE A 481 5.29 -6.29 5.76
CA ILE A 481 6.33 -5.28 5.57
C ILE A 481 5.70 -4.05 4.93
N SER A 482 5.67 -2.96 5.68
CA SER A 482 5.20 -1.65 5.22
C SER A 482 6.32 -0.80 4.61
N ASP A 483 7.54 -0.92 5.12
CA ASP A 483 8.70 -0.12 4.67
C ASP A 483 9.46 -0.76 3.50
N GLN A 484 9.86 0.07 2.52
CA GLN A 484 10.53 -0.38 1.31
C GLN A 484 12.01 -0.72 1.52
N THR A 485 12.70 -0.08 2.47
CA THR A 485 14.10 -0.41 2.83
C THR A 485 14.15 -1.74 3.59
N ALA A 486 13.27 -1.92 4.58
CA ALA A 486 13.11 -3.16 5.31
C ALA A 486 12.80 -4.35 4.37
N LYS A 487 12.02 -4.11 3.30
CA LYS A 487 11.64 -5.14 2.32
C LYS A 487 12.83 -5.79 1.63
N GLU A 488 13.86 -5.04 1.26
CA GLU A 488 15.05 -5.60 0.60
C GLU A 488 15.86 -6.47 1.57
N LYS A 489 15.98 -6.03 2.83
CA LYS A 489 16.67 -6.80 3.86
C LYS A 489 15.92 -8.11 4.19
N TYR A 490 14.61 -8.03 4.43
CA TYR A 490 13.78 -9.22 4.69
C TYR A 490 13.75 -10.18 3.50
N LYS A 491 13.85 -9.68 2.26
CA LYS A 491 13.96 -10.54 1.07
C LYS A 491 15.20 -11.44 1.14
N LYS A 492 16.35 -10.87 1.51
CA LYS A 492 17.60 -11.61 1.65
C LYS A 492 17.59 -12.58 2.84
N GLN A 493 16.96 -12.19 3.94
CA GLN A 493 16.82 -13.06 5.11
C GLN A 493 15.86 -14.23 4.86
N LYS A 494 14.76 -13.98 4.14
CA LYS A 494 13.86 -15.03 3.65
C LYS A 494 14.60 -16.02 2.75
N GLU A 495 15.47 -15.54 1.87
CA GLU A 495 16.28 -16.38 0.98
C GLU A 495 17.20 -17.31 1.78
N PHE A 496 18.01 -16.78 2.70
CA PHE A 496 18.87 -17.61 3.55
C PHE A 496 18.10 -18.59 4.44
N LEU A 497 16.95 -18.17 4.98
CA LEU A 497 16.09 -19.05 5.76
C LEU A 497 15.49 -20.17 4.89
N THR A 498 15.13 -19.86 3.64
CA THR A 498 14.65 -20.85 2.67
C THR A 498 15.70 -21.92 2.42
N GLU A 499 16.93 -21.52 2.08
CA GLU A 499 18.03 -22.44 1.80
C GLU A 499 18.36 -23.31 3.01
N GLY A 500 18.42 -22.71 4.22
CA GLY A 500 18.70 -23.42 5.45
C GLY A 500 17.66 -24.49 5.78
N LEU A 501 16.37 -24.14 5.69
CA LEU A 501 15.28 -25.10 5.94
C LEU A 501 15.22 -26.21 4.89
N GLN A 502 15.36 -25.86 3.60
CA GLN A 502 15.38 -26.83 2.50
C GLN A 502 16.53 -27.83 2.66
N SER A 503 17.74 -27.34 2.97
CA SER A 503 18.90 -28.17 3.26
C SER A 503 18.66 -29.07 4.47
N TYR A 504 18.11 -28.52 5.55
CA TYR A 504 17.92 -29.25 6.80
C TYR A 504 16.92 -30.41 6.64
N PHE A 505 15.74 -30.14 6.06
CA PHE A 505 14.68 -31.14 5.90
C PHE A 505 14.77 -31.97 4.61
N SER A 506 15.68 -31.62 3.69
CA SER A 506 15.79 -32.23 2.37
C SER A 506 14.47 -32.14 1.57
N ILE A 507 13.82 -30.98 1.62
CA ILE A 507 12.62 -30.63 0.84
C ILE A 507 13.03 -29.56 -0.17
N ASP A 508 12.76 -29.77 -1.46
CA ASP A 508 13.33 -29.01 -2.58
C ASP A 508 12.49 -27.80 -3.04
N TYR A 509 11.35 -27.55 -2.42
CA TYR A 509 10.45 -26.45 -2.77
C TYR A 509 10.30 -25.44 -1.63
N ASP A 510 9.83 -24.22 -1.95
CA ASP A 510 9.88 -23.06 -1.05
C ASP A 510 9.01 -23.25 0.22
N PRO A 511 9.56 -23.05 1.44
CA PRO A 511 8.82 -23.09 2.69
C PRO A 511 7.89 -21.89 2.89
N PHE A 512 7.90 -20.88 2.03
CA PHE A 512 7.02 -19.71 2.10
C PHE A 512 5.89 -19.75 1.06
N TYR A 513 4.78 -19.11 1.39
CA TYR A 513 3.78 -18.71 0.41
C TYR A 513 4.29 -17.56 -0.45
N PRO A 514 3.74 -17.35 -1.66
CA PRO A 514 4.05 -16.19 -2.48
C PRO A 514 3.91 -14.87 -1.70
N TYR A 515 4.77 -13.90 -2.01
CA TYR A 515 4.78 -12.61 -1.30
C TYR A 515 3.49 -11.83 -1.49
N ARG A 516 2.87 -11.89 -2.67
CA ARG A 516 1.58 -11.23 -2.96
C ARG A 516 0.40 -12.02 -2.37
N SER A 517 -0.77 -11.40 -2.35
CA SER A 517 -2.01 -12.06 -1.91
C SER A 517 -2.23 -13.38 -2.66
N SER A 518 -2.67 -14.40 -1.93
CA SER A 518 -3.07 -15.70 -2.45
C SER A 518 -4.33 -16.20 -1.73
N THR A 519 -4.84 -17.36 -2.11
CA THR A 519 -5.95 -18.03 -1.41
C THR A 519 -5.66 -18.29 0.07
N GLU A 520 -4.38 -18.37 0.46
CA GLU A 520 -3.91 -18.69 1.81
C GLU A 520 -3.49 -17.45 2.62
N LYS A 521 -3.46 -16.26 2.00
CA LYS A 521 -2.92 -15.04 2.60
C LYS A 521 -3.45 -13.75 1.94
N VAL A 522 -3.89 -12.80 2.76
CA VAL A 522 -4.38 -11.49 2.28
C VAL A 522 -3.29 -10.43 2.43
N GLY A 523 -2.86 -9.82 1.33
CA GLY A 523 -1.89 -8.73 1.32
C GLY A 523 -0.46 -9.15 0.97
N SER A 524 0.45 -8.18 1.05
CA SER A 524 1.88 -8.36 0.78
C SER A 524 2.64 -8.61 2.08
N SER A 525 3.12 -9.83 2.28
CA SER A 525 3.79 -10.28 3.53
C SER A 525 4.64 -11.52 3.29
N TYR A 526 5.53 -11.87 4.21
CA TYR A 526 6.19 -13.18 4.20
C TYR A 526 5.47 -14.10 5.19
N LYS A 527 4.87 -15.19 4.67
CA LYS A 527 4.17 -16.20 5.46
C LYS A 527 4.81 -17.57 5.23
N ILE A 528 5.23 -18.23 6.30
CA ILE A 528 5.83 -19.56 6.25
C ILE A 528 4.73 -20.64 6.26
N LYS A 529 4.96 -21.77 5.58
CA LYS A 529 4.02 -22.90 5.45
C LYS A 529 4.05 -23.85 6.63
N LEU A 530 5.17 -23.92 7.35
CA LEU A 530 5.30 -24.73 8.55
C LEU A 530 4.65 -24.05 9.76
N THR A 531 4.35 -24.82 10.80
CA THR A 531 3.78 -24.29 12.04
C THR A 531 4.91 -23.86 12.97
N LEU A 532 4.88 -22.61 13.42
CA LEU A 532 5.78 -22.10 14.45
C LEU A 532 5.05 -22.03 15.79
N VAL A 533 5.74 -22.36 16.88
CA VAL A 533 5.27 -22.13 18.25
C VAL A 533 6.33 -21.29 18.96
N PRO A 534 5.97 -20.09 19.47
CA PRO A 534 6.91 -19.21 20.15
C PRO A 534 7.45 -19.85 21.45
N PRO A 535 8.58 -19.35 21.99
CA PRO A 535 9.05 -19.77 23.30
C PRO A 535 8.02 -19.43 24.39
N PRO A 536 7.96 -20.22 25.48
CA PRO A 536 7.12 -19.88 26.62
C PRO A 536 7.50 -18.49 27.15
N GLU A 537 6.50 -17.63 27.42
CA GLU A 537 6.71 -16.33 28.05
C GLU A 537 7.36 -16.58 29.43
N GLN A 538 8.68 -16.35 29.52
CA GLN A 538 9.35 -16.33 30.80
C GLN A 538 8.93 -15.03 31.49
N GLU A 539 8.33 -15.13 32.67
CA GLU A 539 8.09 -13.96 33.53
C GLU A 539 9.41 -13.19 33.64
N GLU A 540 9.39 -11.92 33.26
CA GLU A 540 10.58 -11.08 33.10
C GLU A 540 11.38 -10.99 34.42
N ASP A 541 12.29 -11.93 34.65
CA ASP A 541 13.36 -11.75 35.60
C ASP A 541 14.25 -10.63 35.05
N LYS A 542 14.28 -9.51 35.78
CA LYS A 542 15.03 -8.28 35.51
C LYS A 542 16.55 -8.49 35.50
N SER A 543 17.04 -9.35 34.61
CA SER A 543 18.45 -9.47 34.30
C SER A 543 18.72 -8.76 32.98
N ASP A 544 19.75 -7.92 32.96
CA ASP A 544 20.18 -7.01 31.88
C ASP A 544 20.62 -7.70 30.56
N LYS A 545 20.04 -8.85 30.21
CA LYS A 545 20.27 -9.47 28.89
C LYS A 545 19.49 -8.67 27.85
N LYS A 546 20.21 -7.88 27.07
CA LYS A 546 19.74 -7.30 25.79
C LYS A 546 18.97 -8.37 25.03
N ASP A 547 17.66 -8.17 24.89
CA ASP A 547 16.81 -9.04 24.11
C ASP A 547 17.11 -8.78 22.63
N GLU A 548 18.01 -9.58 22.06
CA GLU A 548 18.44 -9.50 20.65
C GLU A 548 17.26 -9.47 19.69
N VAL A 549 16.11 -10.05 20.04
CA VAL A 549 14.89 -9.98 19.20
C VAL A 549 14.27 -8.58 19.26
N LYS A 550 14.18 -7.96 20.45
CA LYS A 550 13.73 -6.56 20.59
C LYS A 550 14.72 -5.59 19.94
N GLU A 551 16.02 -5.79 20.11
CA GLU A 551 17.06 -4.97 19.48
C GLU A 551 17.01 -5.11 17.95
N TYR A 552 16.87 -6.33 17.44
CA TYR A 552 16.70 -6.59 16.01
C TYR A 552 15.40 -5.97 15.46
N LEU A 553 14.27 -6.08 16.16
CA LEU A 553 13.03 -5.42 15.76
C LEU A 553 13.19 -3.88 15.75
N ASN A 554 13.89 -3.32 16.73
CA ASN A 554 14.11 -1.88 16.88
C ASN A 554 15.14 -1.31 15.89
N GLU A 555 16.18 -2.07 15.52
CA GLU A 555 17.17 -1.65 14.51
C GLU A 555 16.62 -1.73 13.08
N GLN A 556 15.70 -2.67 12.81
CA GLN A 556 15.19 -2.92 11.45
C GLN A 556 13.92 -2.13 11.11
N ALA A 557 13.24 -1.61 12.11
CA ALA A 557 12.26 -0.55 11.99
C ALA A 557 12.28 0.18 13.34
N PRO A 558 12.85 1.39 13.46
CA PRO A 558 12.80 2.12 14.72
C PRO A 558 11.34 2.19 15.13
N GLN A 559 11.01 1.50 16.22
CA GLN A 559 9.71 1.67 16.83
C GLN A 559 9.63 3.14 17.20
N VAL A 560 8.77 3.87 16.51
CA VAL A 560 8.24 5.14 17.02
C VAL A 560 7.56 4.72 18.31
N TYR A 561 8.26 4.88 19.44
CA TYR A 561 7.72 4.55 20.75
C TYR A 561 6.43 5.36 20.92
N ASP A 562 5.32 4.65 21.16
CA ASP A 562 4.09 5.26 21.63
C ASP A 562 4.29 5.64 23.11
N GLU A 563 4.46 6.95 23.39
CA GLU A 563 4.14 7.58 24.69
C GLU A 563 2.73 8.21 24.69
#